data_AF-A0A3N5FCV5-F1
#
_entry.id   AF-A0A3N5FCV5-F1
#
_cell.length_a   1.000
_cell.length_b   1.000
_cell.length_c   1.000
_cell.angle_alpha   90.00
_cell.angle_beta   90.00
_cell.angle_gamma   90.00
#
_symmetry.space_group_name_H-M   'P 1'
#
loop_
_entity.id
_entity.type
_entity.pdbx_description
1 polymer ?
#
loop_
_entity_poly.entity_id
_entity_poly.type
_entity_poly.pdbx_seq_one_letter_code
_entity_poly.pdbx_strand_id
1 'polypeptide(L)'
;MPDTKKYWKLNNPTPGAPSRAPEIQTRIACKGKTASDVLDEMSRALSEAEARRMDPLIVLEDLGQIQDSVATLIKGLSRLVVGYPRTVTFWEASGYTEAFLSAMEQPER
;
A
#
# COMPACT_ATOMS: atom_id res chain seq x y z
N MET A 1 -15.58 55.06 5.76
CA MET A 1 -15.24 54.02 4.78
C MET A 1 -13.80 53.59 5.01
N PRO A 2 -13.56 52.29 5.23
CA PRO A 2 -12.28 51.68 4.91
C PRO A 2 -12.46 50.55 3.89
N ASP A 3 -11.66 50.63 2.83
CA ASP A 3 -11.36 49.56 1.89
C ASP A 3 -10.67 48.40 2.62
N THR A 4 -10.98 47.15 2.30
CA THR A 4 -10.03 46.02 2.39
C THR A 4 -10.64 44.73 1.81
N LYS A 5 -10.09 44.33 0.66
CA LYS A 5 -9.64 42.95 0.38
C LYS A 5 -10.74 41.89 0.18
N LYS A 6 -11.48 41.98 -0.94
CA LYS A 6 -12.05 40.81 -1.62
C LYS A 6 -10.94 40.06 -2.37
N TYR A 7 -10.15 39.28 -1.64
CA TYR A 7 -9.26 38.31 -2.25
C TYR A 7 -10.10 37.13 -2.75
N TRP A 8 -10.09 36.97 -4.07
CA TRP A 8 -10.18 35.71 -4.81
C TRP A 8 -10.64 34.50 -3.99
N LYS A 9 -11.86 34.02 -4.23
CA LYS A 9 -12.13 32.59 -4.05
C LYS A 9 -11.34 31.88 -5.15
N LEU A 10 -10.08 31.52 -4.87
CA LEU A 10 -9.44 30.45 -5.61
C LEU A 10 -10.32 29.22 -5.36
N ASN A 11 -10.97 28.74 -6.41
CA ASN A 11 -11.40 27.36 -6.49
C ASN A 11 -10.13 26.51 -6.36
N ASN A 12 -9.72 26.20 -5.13
CA ASN A 12 -8.80 25.11 -4.90
C ASN A 12 -9.60 23.82 -5.18
N PRO A 13 -9.25 23.02 -6.21
CA PRO A 13 -9.72 21.64 -6.22
C PRO A 13 -9.17 20.98 -4.95
N THR A 14 -10.06 20.42 -4.14
CA THR A 14 -9.69 19.57 -3.00
C THR A 14 -8.73 18.49 -3.50
N PRO A 15 -7.50 18.38 -2.99
CA PRO A 15 -6.64 17.27 -3.37
C PRO A 15 -7.21 15.99 -2.78
N GLY A 16 -7.61 15.06 -3.66
CA GLY A 16 -7.65 13.64 -3.31
C GLY A 16 -8.96 13.11 -2.73
N ALA A 17 -10.11 13.40 -3.33
CA ALA A 17 -11.15 12.37 -3.32
C ALA A 17 -10.70 11.30 -4.34
N PRO A 18 -10.22 10.11 -3.93
CA PRO A 18 -9.90 9.07 -4.91
C PRO A 18 -11.20 8.74 -5.63
N SER A 19 -11.19 8.96 -6.94
CA SER A 19 -12.12 8.30 -7.84
C SER A 19 -12.07 6.82 -7.48
N ARG A 20 -13.14 6.29 -6.87
CA ARG A 20 -13.25 4.87 -6.50
C ARG A 20 -13.35 4.06 -7.79
N ALA A 21 -12.24 3.90 -8.48
CA ALA A 21 -12.06 2.73 -9.30
C ALA A 21 -12.27 1.50 -8.40
N PRO A 22 -12.92 0.44 -8.89
CA PRO A 22 -13.10 -0.77 -8.12
C PRO A 22 -11.71 -1.32 -7.75
N GLU A 23 -11.38 -1.29 -6.46
CA GLU A 23 -10.12 -1.79 -5.92
C GLU A 23 -10.27 -3.27 -5.55
N ILE A 24 -9.27 -4.08 -5.86
CA ILE A 24 -9.19 -5.49 -5.43
C ILE A 24 -8.05 -5.65 -4.43
N GLN A 25 -8.39 -6.11 -3.23
CA GLN A 25 -7.42 -6.31 -2.16
C GLN A 25 -6.90 -7.76 -2.15
N THR A 26 -5.58 -7.90 -2.09
CA THR A 26 -4.90 -9.20 -1.90
C THR A 26 -3.95 -9.10 -0.71
N ARG A 27 -4.05 -10.04 0.23
CA ARG A 27 -3.15 -10.19 1.38
C ARG A 27 -2.13 -11.28 1.10
N ILE A 28 -0.86 -10.99 1.36
CA ILE A 28 0.25 -11.92 1.15
C ILE A 28 1.07 -11.99 2.44
N ALA A 29 0.99 -13.14 3.12
CA ALA A 29 1.83 -13.43 4.28
C ALA A 29 3.26 -13.69 3.83
N CYS A 30 4.22 -12.90 4.32
CA CYS A 30 5.65 -12.99 4.01
C CYS A 30 6.41 -13.94 4.95
N LYS A 31 5.82 -14.29 6.10
CA LYS A 31 6.44 -15.15 7.11
C LYS A 31 6.87 -16.48 6.52
N GLY A 32 8.16 -16.77 6.59
CA GLY A 32 8.72 -18.04 6.11
C GLY A 32 8.71 -18.19 4.58
N LYS A 33 8.48 -17.11 3.82
CA LYS A 33 8.62 -17.08 2.36
C LYS A 33 9.91 -16.39 1.95
N THR A 34 10.40 -16.72 0.75
CA THR A 34 11.48 -15.97 0.09
C THR A 34 10.90 -14.78 -0.69
N ALA A 35 11.72 -13.81 -1.05
CA ALA A 35 11.31 -12.72 -1.92
C ALA A 35 10.76 -13.22 -3.25
N SER A 36 11.32 -14.30 -3.82
CA SER A 36 10.78 -14.93 -5.04
C SER A 36 9.35 -15.44 -4.88
N ASP A 37 9.05 -16.14 -3.78
CA ASP A 37 7.71 -16.68 -3.54
C ASP A 37 6.68 -15.55 -3.44
N VAL A 38 7.03 -14.50 -2.68
CA VAL A 38 6.17 -13.31 -2.52
C VAL A 38 5.97 -12.60 -3.86
N LEU A 39 7.02 -12.43 -4.66
CA LEU A 39 6.92 -11.80 -5.98
C LEU A 39 6.05 -12.60 -6.96
N ASP A 40 6.12 -13.93 -6.93
CA ASP A 40 5.28 -14.80 -7.75
C ASP A 40 3.79 -14.67 -7.36
N GLU A 41 3.48 -14.60 -6.06
CA GLU A 41 2.13 -14.34 -5.58
C GLU A 41 1.63 -12.95 -5.98
N MET A 42 2.48 -11.92 -5.87
CA MET A 42 2.16 -10.57 -6.31
C MET A 42 1.89 -10.51 -7.82
N SER A 43 2.70 -11.20 -8.62
CA SER A 43 2.52 -11.27 -10.08
C SER A 43 1.14 -11.85 -10.45
N ARG A 44 0.71 -12.91 -9.75
CA ARG A 44 -0.62 -13.51 -9.93
C ARG A 44 -1.73 -12.55 -9.52
N ALA A 45 -1.58 -11.87 -8.39
CA ALA A 45 -2.55 -10.89 -7.91
C ALA A 45 -2.73 -9.72 -8.89
N LEU A 46 -1.63 -9.20 -9.44
CA LEU A 46 -1.69 -8.15 -10.46
C LEU A 46 -2.34 -8.66 -11.75
N SER A 47 -2.01 -9.87 -12.19
CA SER A 47 -2.62 -10.46 -13.39
C SER A 47 -4.14 -10.64 -13.23
N GLU A 48 -4.60 -11.03 -12.04
CA GLU A 48 -6.03 -11.12 -11.72
C GLU A 48 -6.70 -9.74 -11.71
N ALA A 49 -6.06 -8.75 -11.09
CA ALA A 49 -6.57 -7.38 -11.05
C ALA A 49 -6.67 -6.78 -12.46
N GLU A 50 -5.68 -7.02 -13.30
CA GLU A 50 -5.66 -6.61 -14.71
C GLU A 50 -6.81 -7.26 -15.50
N ALA A 51 -6.98 -8.58 -15.36
CA ALA A 51 -8.08 -9.32 -16.01
C ALA A 51 -9.46 -8.78 -15.61
N ARG A 52 -9.60 -8.34 -14.35
CA ARG A 52 -10.82 -7.74 -13.82
C ARG A 52 -10.93 -6.23 -14.05
N ARG A 53 -9.90 -5.61 -14.64
CA ARG A 53 -9.80 -4.15 -14.85
C ARG A 53 -9.99 -3.35 -13.55
N MET A 54 -9.47 -3.89 -12.45
CA MET A 54 -9.52 -3.30 -11.11
C MET A 54 -8.14 -2.77 -10.72
N ASP A 55 -8.13 -1.80 -9.80
CA ASP A 55 -6.88 -1.29 -9.25
C ASP A 55 -6.44 -2.20 -8.09
N PRO A 56 -5.23 -2.77 -8.12
CA PRO A 56 -4.77 -3.70 -7.09
C PRO A 56 -4.29 -2.99 -5.82
N LEU A 57 -4.78 -3.46 -4.67
CA LEU A 57 -4.25 -3.17 -3.34
C LEU A 57 -3.58 -4.43 -2.78
N ILE A 58 -2.27 -4.41 -2.69
CA ILE A 58 -1.48 -5.53 -2.15
C ILE A 58 -1.07 -5.21 -0.72
N VAL A 59 -1.50 -6.05 0.22
CA VAL A 59 -1.13 -5.96 1.64
C VAL A 59 -0.10 -7.06 1.94
N LEU A 60 1.11 -6.64 2.33
CA LEU A 60 2.18 -7.52 2.75
C LEU A 60 2.14 -7.66 4.27
N GLU A 61 1.89 -8.88 4.74
CA GLU A 61 1.84 -9.21 6.17
C GLU A 61 3.16 -9.84 6.60
N ASP A 62 3.58 -9.60 7.85
CA ASP A 62 4.81 -10.14 8.42
C ASP A 62 6.07 -9.89 7.57
N LEU A 63 6.19 -8.71 6.93
CA LEU A 63 7.29 -8.41 6.01
C LEU A 63 8.67 -8.56 6.67
N GLY A 64 8.76 -8.25 7.97
CA GLY A 64 9.97 -8.44 8.78
C GLY A 64 10.36 -9.90 9.04
N GLN A 65 9.51 -10.86 8.71
CA GLN A 65 9.73 -12.31 8.87
C GLN A 65 10.03 -13.02 7.54
N ILE A 66 10.37 -12.26 6.49
CA ILE A 66 10.84 -12.82 5.22
C ILE A 66 12.16 -13.56 5.44
N GLN A 67 12.34 -14.71 4.78
CA GLN A 67 13.52 -15.55 5.02
C GLN A 67 14.82 -14.95 4.50
N ASP A 68 14.74 -14.18 3.41
CA ASP A 68 15.90 -13.69 2.68
C ASP A 68 16.14 -12.19 2.92
N SER A 69 15.58 -11.32 2.08
CA SER A 69 15.85 -9.90 2.12
C SER A 69 14.70 -9.09 1.57
N VAL A 70 14.19 -8.20 2.42
CA VAL A 70 13.23 -7.16 2.04
C VAL A 70 13.77 -6.28 0.89
N ALA A 71 15.09 -6.04 0.85
CA ALA A 71 15.69 -5.24 -0.22
C ALA A 71 15.61 -5.95 -1.59
N THR A 72 15.74 -7.28 -1.61
CA THR A 72 15.55 -8.09 -2.82
C THR A 72 14.09 -8.03 -3.27
N LEU A 73 13.15 -8.14 -2.34
CA LEU A 73 11.72 -8.01 -2.61
C LEU A 73 11.38 -6.64 -3.20
N ILE A 74 11.86 -5.53 -2.61
CA ILE A 74 11.61 -4.17 -3.11
C ILE A 74 12.18 -3.98 -4.53
N LYS A 75 13.38 -4.51 -4.81
CA LYS A 75 13.98 -4.46 -6.15
C LYS A 75 13.16 -5.25 -7.18
N GLY A 76 12.73 -6.46 -6.82
CA GLY A 76 11.86 -7.27 -7.68
C GLY A 76 10.52 -6.59 -7.92
N LEU A 77 9.93 -6.02 -6.87
CA LEU A 77 8.68 -5.30 -6.93
C LEU A 77 8.76 -4.11 -7.88
N SER A 78 9.81 -3.30 -7.75
CA SER A 78 10.05 -2.15 -8.62
C SER A 78 10.07 -2.56 -10.09
N ARG A 79 10.63 -3.73 -10.42
CA ARG A 79 10.63 -4.25 -11.80
C ARG A 79 9.26 -4.74 -12.23
N LEU A 80 8.52 -5.37 -11.32
CA LEU A 80 7.22 -5.96 -11.58
C LEU A 80 6.13 -4.91 -11.84
N VAL A 81 6.21 -3.75 -11.19
CA VAL A 81 5.26 -2.64 -11.39
C VAL A 81 5.64 -1.72 -12.56
N VAL A 82 6.89 -1.77 -13.02
CA VAL A 82 7.32 -0.98 -14.19
C VAL A 82 6.57 -1.48 -15.41
N GLY A 83 5.76 -0.60 -16.00
CA GLY A 83 4.93 -0.92 -17.16
C GLY A 83 3.54 -1.46 -16.83
N TYR A 84 3.17 -1.57 -15.54
CA TYR A 84 1.80 -1.92 -15.18
C TYR A 84 0.85 -0.76 -15.55
N PRO A 85 -0.28 -1.02 -16.25
CA PRO A 85 -1.09 0.02 -16.86
C PRO A 85 -1.95 0.83 -15.89
N ARG A 86 -1.93 0.51 -14.58
CA ARG A 86 -2.80 1.06 -13.54
C ARG A 86 -2.03 1.41 -12.28
N THR A 87 -2.68 2.15 -11.39
CA THR A 87 -2.16 2.40 -10.06
C THR A 87 -2.13 1.11 -9.26
N VAL A 88 -0.98 0.79 -8.66
CA VAL A 88 -0.83 -0.31 -7.70
C VAL A 88 -0.57 0.29 -6.33
N THR A 89 -1.38 -0.09 -5.35
CA THR A 89 -1.21 0.34 -3.96
C THR A 89 -0.57 -0.79 -3.16
N PHE A 90 0.48 -0.46 -2.39
CA PHE A 90 1.11 -1.39 -1.45
C PHE A 90 0.87 -0.92 -0.02
N TRP A 91 0.53 -1.86 0.85
CA TRP A 91 0.42 -1.65 2.28
C TRP A 91 1.23 -2.71 3.03
N GLU A 92 1.83 -2.31 4.14
CA GLU A 92 2.57 -3.19 5.03
C GLU A 92 1.79 -3.35 6.32
N ALA A 93 1.52 -4.60 6.70
CA ALA A 93 0.72 -4.99 7.86
C ALA A 93 1.48 -5.99 8.74
N SER A 94 2.67 -5.59 9.20
CA SER A 94 3.52 -6.33 10.15
C SER A 94 2.97 -6.42 11.58
N GLY A 95 1.87 -5.73 11.88
CA GLY A 95 1.36 -5.63 13.25
C GLY A 95 2.24 -4.79 14.18
N TYR A 96 3.28 -4.09 13.71
CA TYR A 96 4.07 -3.19 14.57
C TYR A 96 3.20 -2.09 15.19
N THR A 97 2.19 -1.62 14.47
CA THR A 97 1.20 -0.67 14.98
C THR A 97 0.37 -1.27 16.13
N GLU A 98 -0.09 -2.52 16.00
CA GLU A 98 -0.84 -3.21 17.06
C GLU A 98 0.04 -3.56 18.26
N ALA A 99 1.28 -3.99 18.03
CA ALA A 99 2.25 -4.26 19.09
C ALA A 99 2.62 -2.98 19.86
N PHE A 100 2.76 -1.86 19.14
CA PHE A 100 3.00 -0.54 19.75
C PHE A 100 1.80 -0.07 20.57
N LEU A 101 0.58 -0.15 20.04
CA LEU A 101 -0.64 0.20 20.78
C LEU A 101 -0.80 -0.69 22.02
N SER A 102 -0.59 -2.00 21.88
CA SER A 102 -0.67 -2.95 23.00
C SER A 102 0.36 -2.65 24.10
N ALA A 103 1.56 -2.15 23.74
CA ALA A 103 2.57 -1.75 24.70
C ALA A 103 2.24 -0.42 25.40
N MET A 104 1.61 0.52 24.70
CA MET A 104 1.14 1.80 25.25
C MET A 104 -0.09 1.64 26.16
N GLU A 105 -0.90 0.62 25.93
CA GLU A 105 -2.09 0.30 26.72
C GLU A 105 -1.79 -0.50 27.99
N GLN A 106 -0.53 -0.90 28.25
CA GLN A 106 -0.16 -1.52 29.52
C GLN A 106 -0.13 -0.45 30.63
N PRO A 107 -1.04 -0.50 31.62
CA PRO A 107 -0.94 0.37 32.78
C PRO A 107 0.30 -0.04 33.57
N GLU A 108 1.11 0.94 33.96
CA GLU A 108 2.26 0.74 34.86
C GLU A 108 1.82 -0.12 36.06
N ARG A 109 2.45 -1.28 36.24
CA ARG A 109 2.22 -2.18 37.37
C ARG A 109 3.04 -1.78 38.58
#